data_AF-U2WFH8-F1
#
_entry.id   AF-U2WFH8-F1
#
_cell.length_a   1.000
_cell.length_b   1.000
_cell.length_c   1.000
_cell.angle_alpha   90.00
_cell.angle_beta   90.00
_cell.angle_gamma   90.00
#
_symmetry.space_group_name_H-M   'P 1'
#
loop_
_entity.id
_entity.type
_entity.pdbx_description
1 polymer ?
#
loop_
_entity_poly.entity_id
_entity_poly.type
_entity_poly.pdbx_seq_one_letter_code
_entity_poly.pdbx_strand_id
1 'polypeptide(L)'
;MKKIFLLITILAIGVLSCGNNDKENSATVPENNTQNVQNVEQPQQTENKEISSNENSSSDGEGNYAKGMDEEYTTDGDLHEDKFLNKIFGYTDTSESFKIQKDSQGYFLTRYVDESPEQDNSGSRKEEIVRLKLERGTILQEVSNEPLAYAYDTKLKKMVFLNPENNYRIIMATD
;
A
#
# COMPACT_ATOMS: atom_id res chain seq x y z
N MET A 1 -0.78 -14.48 51.25
CA MET A 1 -1.94 -13.59 51.50
C MET A 1 -1.48 -12.14 51.54
N LYS A 2 -1.78 -11.34 50.51
CA LYS A 2 -2.33 -9.98 50.62
C LYS A 2 -2.73 -9.53 49.21
N LYS A 3 -4.03 -9.55 48.92
CA LYS A 3 -4.60 -8.94 47.71
C LYS A 3 -4.71 -7.45 48.01
N ILE A 4 -4.08 -6.61 47.21
CA ILE A 4 -4.31 -5.17 47.23
C ILE A 4 -5.25 -4.85 46.08
N PHE A 5 -6.46 -4.47 46.48
CA PHE A 5 -7.50 -3.85 45.68
C PHE A 5 -7.38 -2.32 45.79
N LEU A 6 -8.11 -1.61 44.91
CA LEU A 6 -8.38 -0.17 44.82
C LEU A 6 -7.35 0.62 43.99
N LEU A 7 -7.73 1.53 43.07
CA LEU A 7 -9.02 2.20 42.85
C LEU A 7 -9.08 2.74 41.40
N ILE A 8 -10.23 2.60 40.77
CA ILE A 8 -10.59 3.24 39.51
C ILE A 8 -10.95 4.70 39.80
N THR A 9 -10.24 5.65 39.21
CA THR A 9 -10.67 7.05 39.11
C THR A 9 -11.16 7.33 37.71
N ILE A 10 -12.48 7.32 37.53
CA ILE A 10 -13.16 7.95 36.40
C ILE A 10 -13.43 9.39 36.84
N LEU A 11 -12.91 10.37 36.09
CA LEU A 11 -13.40 11.75 36.15
C LEU A 11 -13.97 12.14 34.78
N ALA A 12 -15.17 12.69 34.84
CA ALA A 12 -16.11 12.88 33.74
C ALA A 12 -15.82 14.13 32.89
N ILE A 13 -16.11 13.97 31.59
CA ILE A 13 -16.86 14.85 30.67
C ILE A 13 -16.62 16.37 30.76
N GLY A 14 -16.06 16.92 29.68
CA GLY A 14 -16.35 18.26 29.19
C GLY A 14 -17.01 18.18 27.81
N VAL A 15 -18.30 18.49 27.73
CA VAL A 15 -19.05 18.79 26.49
C VAL A 15 -19.06 20.29 26.25
N LEU A 16 -19.29 20.66 24.97
CA LEU A 16 -19.71 21.95 24.40
C LEU A 16 -18.65 22.68 23.56
N SER A 17 -18.80 22.56 22.24
CA SER A 17 -19.02 23.76 21.42
C SER A 17 -19.97 23.44 20.27
N CYS A 18 -21.08 24.18 20.24
CA CYS A 18 -22.06 24.24 19.16
C CYS A 18 -21.75 25.42 18.22
N GLY A 19 -22.21 25.30 16.98
CA GLY A 19 -22.55 26.45 16.09
C GLY A 19 -21.70 26.51 14.83
N ASN A 20 -22.22 26.63 13.60
CA ASN A 20 -23.59 26.85 13.12
C ASN A 20 -23.72 26.25 11.71
N ASN A 21 -24.88 25.70 11.39
CA ASN A 21 -25.38 25.56 10.02
C ASN A 21 -26.38 26.71 9.78
N ASP A 22 -26.29 27.41 8.64
CA ASP A 22 -27.42 27.99 7.89
C ASP A 22 -26.86 28.66 6.60
N LYS A 23 -27.18 28.12 5.41
CA LYS A 23 -28.17 28.59 4.41
C LYS A 23 -27.80 29.90 3.69
N GLU A 24 -27.63 29.86 2.35
CA GLU A 24 -28.66 30.33 1.40
C GLU A 24 -28.25 30.18 -0.08
N ASN A 25 -29.27 29.88 -0.89
CA ASN A 25 -29.28 29.77 -2.36
C ASN A 25 -29.10 31.14 -3.05
N SER A 26 -28.61 31.14 -4.30
CA SER A 26 -29.36 31.82 -5.38
C SER A 26 -28.93 31.38 -6.80
N ALA A 27 -29.96 31.20 -7.61
CA ALA A 27 -30.11 30.97 -9.04
C ALA A 27 -28.99 31.47 -9.99
N THR A 28 -28.73 30.84 -11.14
CA THR A 28 -29.60 30.97 -12.32
C THR A 28 -29.24 29.97 -13.43
N VAL A 29 -30.28 29.42 -14.05
CA VAL A 29 -30.29 28.71 -15.36
C VAL A 29 -30.52 29.75 -16.47
N PRO A 30 -30.07 29.50 -17.71
CA PRO A 30 -31.07 29.29 -18.74
C PRO A 30 -30.76 28.12 -19.69
N GLU A 31 -31.87 27.60 -20.19
CA GLU A 31 -32.06 26.52 -21.16
C GLU A 31 -31.52 26.86 -22.56
N ASN A 32 -31.09 25.84 -23.32
CA ASN A 32 -31.55 25.71 -24.69
C ASN A 32 -31.75 24.24 -25.09
N ASN A 33 -32.89 23.99 -25.74
CA ASN A 33 -33.27 22.74 -26.38
C ASN A 33 -32.45 22.53 -27.67
N THR A 34 -32.20 21.28 -28.06
CA THR A 34 -32.59 20.73 -29.38
C THR A 34 -32.51 19.20 -29.35
N GLN A 35 -33.42 18.61 -30.12
CA GLN A 35 -34.01 17.29 -30.09
C GLN A 35 -33.39 16.35 -31.16
N ASN A 36 -33.61 15.03 -30.99
CA ASN A 36 -33.62 13.96 -32.01
C ASN A 36 -32.23 13.36 -32.38
N VAL A 37 -31.98 12.04 -32.55
CA VAL A 37 -32.75 10.94 -33.16
C VAL A 37 -32.27 9.56 -32.64
N GLN A 38 -33.17 8.58 -32.71
CA GLN A 38 -33.19 7.15 -32.38
C GLN A 38 -32.28 6.15 -33.14
N ASN A 39 -32.13 4.97 -32.50
CA ASN A 39 -31.92 3.57 -33.00
C ASN A 39 -30.52 3.20 -33.57
N VAL A 40 -29.97 1.98 -33.46
CA VAL A 40 -30.49 0.60 -33.59
C VAL A 40 -29.56 -0.41 -32.86
N GLU A 41 -30.14 -1.57 -32.49
CA GLU A 41 -29.62 -2.75 -31.77
C GLU A 41 -28.42 -3.53 -32.36
N GLN A 42 -27.83 -4.37 -31.48
CA GLN A 42 -26.80 -5.41 -31.69
C GLN A 42 -27.18 -6.49 -32.73
N PRO A 43 -26.21 -7.35 -33.11
CA PRO A 43 -26.31 -8.74 -32.63
C PRO A 43 -25.02 -9.32 -32.03
N GLN A 44 -25.20 -10.15 -31.00
CA GLN A 44 -24.21 -11.08 -30.44
C GLN A 44 -23.91 -12.23 -31.42
N GLN A 45 -22.67 -12.74 -31.39
CA GLN A 45 -22.43 -14.17 -31.60
C GLN A 45 -21.45 -14.71 -30.56
N THR A 46 -21.94 -15.72 -29.84
CA THR A 46 -21.25 -16.60 -28.91
C THR A 46 -20.66 -17.77 -29.71
N GLU A 47 -19.40 -18.13 -29.46
CA GLU A 47 -18.96 -19.52 -29.63
C GLU A 47 -18.00 -19.90 -28.50
N ASN A 48 -18.29 -21.02 -27.87
CA ASN A 48 -17.71 -21.50 -26.62
C ASN A 48 -16.33 -22.12 -26.85
N LYS A 49 -15.36 -21.76 -26.02
CA LYS A 49 -14.23 -22.65 -25.71
C LYS A 49 -13.82 -22.49 -24.26
N GLU A 50 -14.24 -23.44 -23.42
CA GLU A 50 -13.72 -23.63 -22.07
C GLU A 50 -12.19 -23.83 -22.13
N ILE A 51 -11.44 -22.91 -21.53
CA ILE A 51 -10.15 -23.20 -20.90
C ILE A 51 -10.13 -22.43 -19.58
N SER A 52 -10.10 -23.18 -18.49
CA SER A 52 -9.96 -22.70 -17.11
C SER A 52 -8.61 -22.02 -16.91
N SER A 53 -8.61 -20.71 -16.73
CA SER A 53 -7.51 -19.96 -16.10
C SER A 53 -8.11 -18.84 -15.25
N ASN A 54 -8.10 -19.04 -13.93
CA ASN A 54 -8.50 -18.04 -12.95
C ASN A 54 -7.37 -17.02 -12.80
N GLU A 55 -7.30 -16.07 -13.73
CA GLU A 55 -6.55 -14.83 -13.59
C GLU A 55 -7.52 -13.68 -13.80
N ASN A 56 -8.04 -13.11 -12.69
CA ASN A 56 -8.69 -11.81 -12.75
C ASN A 56 -7.63 -10.75 -13.06
N SER A 57 -7.40 -10.56 -14.36
CA SER A 57 -6.77 -9.37 -14.93
C SER A 57 -7.81 -8.26 -14.97
N SER A 58 -7.56 -7.20 -14.23
CA SER A 58 -8.17 -5.87 -14.37
C SER A 58 -7.00 -4.91 -14.12
N SER A 59 -6.60 -4.03 -15.03
CA SER A 59 -7.38 -3.18 -15.91
C SER A 59 -6.53 -2.72 -17.08
N ASP A 60 -7.07 -2.80 -18.30
CA ASP A 60 -6.60 -2.06 -19.46
C ASP A 60 -6.90 -0.56 -19.24
N GLY A 61 -5.87 0.19 -18.82
CA GLY A 61 -5.84 1.64 -18.83
C GLY A 61 -4.49 2.05 -19.40
N GLU A 62 -4.49 2.93 -20.41
CA GLU A 62 -3.30 3.36 -21.14
C GLU A 62 -2.19 3.87 -20.19
N GLY A 63 -1.22 3.00 -19.93
CA GLY A 63 -0.01 3.23 -19.15
C GLY A 63 0.56 1.91 -18.63
N ASN A 64 1.85 1.65 -18.87
CA ASN A 64 2.59 0.47 -18.36
C ASN A 64 2.85 0.57 -16.84
N TYR A 65 1.84 0.91 -16.04
CA TYR A 65 2.01 1.01 -14.60
C TYR A 65 2.14 -0.38 -13.97
N ALA A 66 3.08 -0.54 -13.04
CA ALA A 66 3.22 -1.78 -12.29
C ALA A 66 1.91 -2.10 -11.55
N LYS A 67 1.54 -3.38 -11.51
CA LYS A 67 0.27 -3.83 -10.91
C LYS A 67 0.11 -3.28 -9.49
N GLY A 68 -0.98 -2.53 -9.26
CA GLY A 68 -1.32 -1.96 -7.96
C GLY A 68 -0.69 -0.60 -7.65
N MET A 69 0.13 -0.03 -8.53
CA MET A 69 0.70 1.31 -8.34
C MET A 69 -0.40 2.36 -8.13
N ASP A 70 -0.16 3.29 -7.20
CA ASP A 70 -1.08 4.31 -6.71
C ASP A 70 -2.39 3.81 -6.06
N GLU A 71 -2.63 2.49 -6.01
CA GLU A 71 -3.72 1.91 -5.23
C GLU A 71 -3.42 1.98 -3.72
N GLU A 72 -4.48 1.96 -2.91
CA GLU A 72 -4.34 1.71 -1.47
C GLU A 72 -3.96 0.24 -1.27
N TYR A 73 -3.00 -0.02 -0.38
CA TYR A 73 -2.65 -1.38 -0.03
C TYR A 73 -3.76 -2.04 0.80
N THR A 74 -3.91 -3.35 0.64
CA THR A 74 -4.96 -4.13 1.28
C THR A 74 -4.40 -4.96 2.43
N THR A 75 -5.08 -4.94 3.57
CA THR A 75 -4.69 -5.71 4.75
C THR A 75 -5.92 -6.32 5.43
N ASP A 76 -5.72 -7.46 6.08
CA ASP A 76 -6.67 -8.10 7.00
C ASP A 76 -6.44 -7.71 8.47
N GLY A 77 -5.52 -6.78 8.72
CA GLY A 77 -5.15 -6.30 10.06
C GLY A 77 -3.92 -7.00 10.65
N ASP A 78 -3.44 -8.07 10.01
CA ASP A 78 -2.24 -8.79 10.44
C ASP A 78 -0.99 -8.29 9.69
N LEU A 79 0.16 -8.34 10.38
CA LEU A 79 1.43 -7.96 9.80
C LEU A 79 1.96 -9.00 8.79
N HIS A 80 1.58 -10.28 8.93
CA HIS A 80 2.09 -11.40 8.13
C HIS A 80 3.61 -11.57 8.16
N GLU A 81 4.22 -11.61 9.35
CA GLU A 81 5.67 -11.84 9.51
C GLU A 81 6.17 -13.09 8.75
N ASP A 82 5.37 -14.16 8.69
CA ASP A 82 5.70 -15.39 7.96
C ASP A 82 5.88 -15.18 6.46
N LYS A 83 5.31 -14.10 5.90
CA LYS A 83 5.39 -13.77 4.48
C LYS A 83 6.71 -13.10 4.12
N PHE A 84 7.34 -12.35 5.02
CA PHE A 84 8.52 -11.54 4.69
C PHE A 84 9.75 -11.76 5.58
N LEU A 85 9.57 -12.21 6.83
CA LEU A 85 10.66 -12.18 7.80
C LEU A 85 11.79 -13.14 7.38
N ASN A 86 13.01 -12.61 7.36
CA ASN A 86 14.23 -13.29 6.91
C ASN A 86 14.23 -13.78 5.45
N LYS A 87 13.32 -13.28 4.61
CA LYS A 87 13.31 -13.58 3.16
C LYS A 87 13.97 -12.44 2.38
N ILE A 88 14.62 -12.79 1.28
CA ILE A 88 15.24 -11.84 0.36
C ILE A 88 14.22 -11.48 -0.72
N PHE A 89 14.06 -10.18 -0.97
CA PHE A 89 13.21 -9.61 -2.01
C PHE A 89 14.05 -8.76 -2.94
N GLY A 90 13.82 -8.86 -4.25
CA GLY A 90 14.41 -7.96 -5.24
C GLY A 90 13.66 -6.63 -5.31
N TYR A 91 14.38 -5.56 -5.66
CA TYR A 91 13.73 -4.38 -6.21
C TYR A 91 13.49 -4.63 -7.70
N THR A 92 12.28 -4.33 -8.20
CA THR A 92 11.98 -4.50 -9.62
C THR A 92 12.94 -3.65 -10.45
N ASP A 93 13.34 -4.19 -11.61
CA ASP A 93 14.26 -3.56 -12.56
C ASP A 93 15.69 -3.29 -12.04
N THR A 94 16.10 -3.85 -10.89
CA THR A 94 17.49 -3.76 -10.41
C THR A 94 18.04 -5.12 -9.94
N SER A 95 19.36 -5.24 -9.82
CA SER A 95 20.04 -6.39 -9.19
C SER A 95 20.10 -6.29 -7.66
N GLU A 96 19.56 -5.20 -7.11
CA GLU A 96 19.56 -4.96 -5.68
C GLU A 96 18.49 -5.81 -4.99
N SER A 97 18.71 -6.07 -3.71
CA SER A 97 17.74 -6.81 -2.92
C SER A 97 17.73 -6.31 -1.49
N PHE A 98 16.71 -6.69 -0.74
CA PHE A 98 16.64 -6.40 0.68
C PHE A 98 16.09 -7.60 1.44
N LYS A 99 16.25 -7.56 2.75
CA LYS A 99 15.68 -8.52 3.69
C LYS A 99 15.20 -7.79 4.93
N ILE A 100 14.00 -8.11 5.39
CA ILE A 100 13.48 -7.61 6.67
C ILE A 100 13.74 -8.67 7.73
N GLN A 101 14.29 -8.24 8.86
CA GLN A 101 14.66 -9.07 9.99
C GLN A 101 14.16 -8.45 11.29
N LYS A 102 14.29 -9.19 12.40
CA LYS A 102 13.85 -8.77 13.73
C LYS A 102 14.88 -9.17 14.78
N ASP A 103 15.23 -8.23 15.64
CA ASP A 103 16.11 -8.44 16.80
C ASP A 103 15.41 -7.96 18.09
N SER A 104 16.17 -7.83 19.19
CA SER A 104 15.66 -7.35 20.47
C SER A 104 15.23 -5.87 20.45
N GLN A 105 15.65 -5.09 19.46
CA GLN A 105 15.27 -3.68 19.27
C GLN A 105 14.08 -3.51 18.31
N GLY A 106 13.63 -4.58 17.67
CA GLY A 106 12.49 -4.57 16.75
C GLY A 106 12.90 -4.94 15.33
N TYR A 107 12.18 -4.40 14.36
CA TYR A 107 12.41 -4.72 12.95
C TYR A 107 13.54 -3.87 12.35
N PHE A 108 14.24 -4.47 11.40
CA PHE A 108 15.23 -3.77 10.60
C PHE A 108 15.28 -4.33 9.18
N LEU A 109 15.66 -3.48 8.25
CA LEU A 109 15.90 -3.76 6.85
C LEU A 109 17.42 -3.88 6.64
N THR A 110 17.88 -4.92 5.96
CA THR A 110 19.21 -4.98 5.36
C THR A 110 19.03 -4.81 3.85
N ARG A 111 19.55 -3.72 3.28
CA ARG A 111 19.65 -3.51 1.83
C ARG A 111 20.98 -4.06 1.35
N TYR A 112 20.95 -4.65 0.16
CA TYR A 112 22.11 -5.24 -0.48
C TYR A 112 22.35 -4.55 -1.82
N VAL A 113 23.28 -3.59 -1.82
CA VAL A 113 23.59 -2.70 -2.94
C VAL A 113 24.82 -3.22 -3.68
N ASP A 114 24.77 -3.22 -5.01
CA ASP A 114 25.95 -3.51 -5.83
C ASP A 114 26.81 -2.25 -5.94
N GLU A 115 28.01 -2.29 -5.39
CA GLU A 115 28.98 -1.19 -5.50
C GLU A 115 30.04 -1.45 -6.57
N SER A 116 29.89 -2.53 -7.35
CA SER A 116 30.84 -2.84 -8.41
C SER A 116 30.83 -1.69 -9.43
N PRO A 117 31.98 -1.04 -9.71
CA PRO A 117 32.04 -0.11 -10.82
C PRO A 117 31.68 -0.88 -12.10
N GLU A 118 30.96 -0.27 -13.05
CA GLU A 118 30.44 -0.95 -14.25
C GLU A 118 31.49 -1.75 -15.06
N GLN A 119 32.79 -1.47 -14.84
CA GLN A 119 33.91 -2.11 -15.52
C GLN A 119 34.68 -3.14 -14.69
N ASP A 120 34.47 -3.23 -13.37
CA ASP A 120 35.21 -4.15 -12.50
C ASP A 120 34.21 -5.09 -11.81
N ASN A 121 34.12 -6.33 -12.33
CA ASN A 121 33.25 -7.41 -11.84
C ASN A 121 33.74 -7.98 -10.49
N SER A 122 34.10 -7.10 -9.55
CA SER A 122 34.58 -7.46 -8.21
C SER A 122 33.48 -8.09 -7.36
N GLY A 123 32.20 -7.87 -7.71
CA GLY A 123 31.06 -8.48 -7.02
C GLY A 123 30.92 -8.02 -5.57
N SER A 124 31.49 -6.86 -5.22
CA SER A 124 31.45 -6.33 -3.86
C SER A 124 30.06 -5.77 -3.57
N ARG A 125 29.33 -6.43 -2.66
CA ARG A 125 28.01 -6.02 -2.20
C ARG A 125 28.13 -5.30 -0.86
N LYS A 126 27.56 -4.10 -0.76
CA LYS A 126 27.45 -3.38 0.50
C LYS A 126 26.13 -3.70 1.18
N GLU A 127 26.19 -3.83 2.50
CA GLU A 127 25.01 -3.95 3.35
C GLU A 127 24.69 -2.61 4.02
N GLU A 128 23.45 -2.16 3.90
CA GLU A 128 22.94 -0.99 4.61
C GLU A 128 21.80 -1.41 5.55
N ILE A 129 21.92 -1.06 6.83
CA ILE A 129 20.93 -1.42 7.85
C ILE A 129 20.08 -0.20 8.20
N VAL A 130 18.76 -0.34 8.08
CA VAL A 130 17.78 0.70 8.42
C VAL A 130 16.80 0.16 9.47
N ARG A 131 16.57 0.93 10.55
CA ARG A 131 15.58 0.57 11.57
C ARG A 131 14.17 0.83 11.06
N LEU A 132 13.25 -0.08 11.38
CA LEU A 132 11.85 0.01 10.99
C LEU A 132 10.97 0.17 12.22
N LYS A 133 9.99 1.07 12.14
CA LYS A 133 8.92 1.23 13.11
C LYS A 133 7.64 0.58 12.59
N LEU A 134 6.90 -0.07 13.49
CA LEU A 134 5.60 -0.64 13.16
C LEU A 134 4.52 0.45 13.24
N GLU A 135 3.87 0.72 12.12
CA GLU A 135 2.81 1.69 11.95
C GLU A 135 1.50 0.98 11.64
N ARG A 136 0.41 1.42 12.28
CA ARG A 136 -0.95 0.88 12.09
C ARG A 136 -1.07 -0.65 12.31
N GLY A 137 -0.08 -1.29 12.91
CA GLY A 137 -0.03 -2.74 13.15
C GLY A 137 0.36 -3.59 11.94
N THR A 138 0.42 -3.02 10.75
CA THR A 138 0.54 -3.75 9.47
C THR A 138 1.64 -3.20 8.55
N ILE A 139 2.17 -2.01 8.84
CA ILE A 139 3.15 -1.29 8.01
C ILE A 139 4.48 -1.21 8.74
N LEU A 140 5.58 -1.58 8.09
CA LEU A 140 6.93 -1.33 8.56
C LEU A 140 7.49 -0.09 7.85
N GLN A 141 7.61 1.02 8.55
CA GLN A 141 8.14 2.27 8.00
C GLN A 141 9.59 2.49 8.42
N GLU A 142 10.43 2.96 7.50
CA GLU A 142 11.80 3.36 7.82
C GLU A 142 11.86 4.52 8.81
N VAL A 143 12.84 4.44 9.70
CA VAL A 143 13.23 5.55 10.57
C VAL A 143 14.38 6.30 9.89
N SER A 144 14.04 7.13 8.90
CA SER A 144 14.96 7.93 8.07
C SER A 144 14.32 9.29 7.72
N ASN A 145 15.09 10.18 7.07
CA ASN A 145 14.60 11.51 6.67
C ASN A 145 13.56 11.46 5.55
N GLU A 146 13.72 10.52 4.61
CA GLU A 146 12.83 10.26 3.49
C GLU A 146 12.34 8.80 3.61
N PRO A 147 11.32 8.55 4.43
CA PRO A 147 11.00 7.19 4.84
C PRO A 147 10.25 6.45 3.73
N LEU A 148 10.76 5.27 3.37
CA LEU A 148 9.99 4.26 2.65
C LEU A 148 9.20 3.40 3.65
N ALA A 149 8.11 2.77 3.20
CA ALA A 149 7.36 1.83 4.02
C ALA A 149 7.08 0.53 3.28
N TYR A 150 6.87 -0.54 4.05
CA TYR A 150 6.75 -1.90 3.57
C TYR A 150 5.54 -2.58 4.21
N ALA A 151 4.75 -3.31 3.43
CA ALA A 151 3.66 -4.11 3.94
C ALA A 151 3.43 -5.35 3.07
N TYR A 152 2.76 -6.36 3.63
CA TYR A 152 2.22 -7.46 2.84
C TYR A 152 0.83 -7.09 2.34
N ASP A 153 0.68 -6.99 1.02
CA ASP A 153 -0.61 -6.70 0.40
C ASP A 153 -1.42 -7.99 0.22
N THR A 154 -2.62 -8.03 0.80
CA THR A 154 -3.47 -9.23 0.83
C THR A 154 -4.22 -9.50 -0.48
N LYS A 155 -4.37 -8.52 -1.36
CA LYS A 155 -4.97 -8.64 -2.70
C LYS A 155 -3.92 -9.10 -3.72
N LEU A 156 -2.73 -8.51 -3.69
CA LEU A 156 -1.60 -8.82 -4.56
C LEU A 156 -0.82 -10.05 -4.10
N LYS A 157 -0.95 -10.42 -2.82
CA LYS A 157 -0.20 -11.52 -2.16
C LYS A 157 1.31 -11.34 -2.24
N LYS A 158 1.78 -10.10 -2.25
CA LYS A 158 3.18 -9.69 -2.39
C LYS A 158 3.57 -8.67 -1.33
N MET A 159 4.87 -8.56 -1.08
CA MET A 159 5.38 -7.38 -0.39
C MET A 159 5.24 -6.16 -1.32
N VAL A 160 4.84 -5.04 -0.76
CA VAL A 160 4.70 -3.77 -1.47
C VAL A 160 5.48 -2.68 -0.77
N PHE A 161 5.98 -1.74 -1.56
CA PHE A 161 6.58 -0.51 -1.10
C PHE A 161 5.49 0.57 -1.09
N LEU A 162 5.40 1.32 -0.01
CA LEU A 162 4.37 2.31 0.22
C LEU A 162 5.02 3.69 0.38
N ASN A 163 4.34 4.73 -0.10
CA ASN A 163 4.75 6.12 0.08
C ASN A 163 4.08 6.71 1.34
N PRO A 164 4.79 6.93 2.47
CA PRO A 164 4.20 7.52 3.66
C PRO A 164 3.69 8.96 3.44
N GLU A 165 4.25 9.69 2.48
CA GLU A 165 3.84 11.06 2.14
C GLU A 165 2.56 11.10 1.29
N ASN A 166 2.25 10.01 0.58
CA ASN A 166 1.05 9.87 -0.24
C ASN A 166 0.08 8.85 0.38
N ASN A 167 -0.24 9.02 1.67
CA ASN A 167 -1.19 8.19 2.40
C ASN A 167 -0.94 6.67 2.33
N TYR A 168 0.32 6.25 2.22
CA TYR A 168 0.72 4.85 2.07
C TYR A 168 0.15 4.17 0.82
N ARG A 169 0.00 4.91 -0.29
CA ARG A 169 -0.26 4.31 -1.60
C ARG A 169 0.92 3.46 -2.07
N ILE A 170 0.61 2.39 -2.78
CA ILE A 170 1.60 1.48 -3.34
C ILE A 170 2.43 2.22 -4.39
N ILE A 171 3.75 2.19 -4.23
CA ILE A 171 4.70 2.66 -5.23
C ILE A 171 5.00 1.52 -6.21
N MET A 172 5.27 0.33 -5.68
CA MET A 172 5.56 -0.88 -6.44
C MET A 172 5.37 -2.14 -5.58
N ALA A 173 5.27 -3.30 -6.22
CA ALA A 173 5.32 -4.60 -5.58
C ALA A 173 6.71 -5.23 -5.79
N THR A 174 7.15 -6.09 -4.88
CA THR A 174 8.38 -6.88 -5.09
C THR A 174 8.19 -7.85 -6.26
N ASP A 175 9.30 -8.21 -6.91
CA ASP A 175 9.33 -9.26 -7.94
C ASP A 175 8.82 -10.62 -7.44
#